data_AF-A0A5C7M598-F1
#
_entry.id   AF-A0A5C7M598-F1
#
_cell.length_a   1.000
_cell.length_b   1.000
_cell.length_c   1.000
_cell.angle_alpha   90.00
_cell.angle_beta   90.00
_cell.angle_gamma   90.00
#
_symmetry.space_group_name_H-M   'P 1'
#
loop_
_entity.id
_entity.type
_entity.pdbx_description
1 polymer ?
#
loop_
_entity_poly.entity_id
_entity_poly.type
_entity_poly.pdbx_seq_one_letter_code
_entity_poly.pdbx_strand_id
1 'polypeptide(L)' 'MPAPHKGDRLAHTIRPPREVSDALRAEAAARGLSLSQYVADLLAIHIGRPDLARGLGKENEGLPLAM' A
#
# COMPACT_ATOMS: atom_id res chain seq x y z
N MET A 1 -6.05 20.92 6.92
CA MET A 1 -5.15 20.40 7.97
C MET A 1 -4.46 19.16 7.41
N PRO A 2 -3.13 18.98 7.52
CA PRO A 2 -2.51 17.74 7.09
C PRO A 2 -3.09 16.62 7.96
N ALA A 3 -3.68 15.61 7.33
CA ALA A 3 -4.25 14.49 8.06
C ALA A 3 -3.14 13.84 8.90
N PRO A 4 -3.39 13.55 10.20
CA PRO A 4 -2.47 12.73 10.95
C PRO A 4 -2.35 11.41 10.19
N HIS A 5 -1.12 10.96 10.05
CA HIS A 5 -0.65 9.74 9.40
C HIS A 5 -1.71 8.64 9.34
N LYS A 6 -1.79 7.89 8.22
CA LYS A 6 -2.79 6.83 7.97
C LYS A 6 -2.76 5.70 9.03
N GLY A 7 -3.25 5.95 10.23
CA GLY A 7 -3.09 5.09 11.41
C GLY A 7 -1.70 5.13 12.02
N ASP A 8 -1.44 4.18 12.92
CA ASP A 8 -0.15 3.96 13.58
C ASP A 8 0.90 3.51 12.55
N ARG A 9 1.69 4.47 12.04
CA ARG A 9 2.69 4.26 10.99
C ARG A 9 3.94 5.07 11.29
N LEU A 10 5.10 4.44 11.08
CA LEU A 10 6.40 5.09 11.09
C LEU A 10 6.84 5.47 9.67
N ALA A 11 7.54 6.59 9.54
CA ALA A 11 8.12 7.01 8.26
C ALA A 11 9.46 6.28 8.04
N HIS A 12 9.55 5.53 6.94
CA HIS A 12 10.80 4.95 6.47
C HIS A 12 11.23 5.60 5.17
N THR A 13 12.46 6.13 5.15
CA THR A 13 13.09 6.59 3.92
C THR A 13 13.87 5.43 3.33
N ILE A 14 13.51 5.02 2.11
CA ILE A 14 14.24 4.03 1.33
C ILE A 14 14.80 4.68 0.06
N ARG A 15 15.93 4.17 -0.43
CA ARG A 15 16.55 4.63 -1.69
C ARG A 15 16.79 3.44 -2.62
N PRO A 16 15.74 2.87 -3.23
CA PRO A 16 15.91 1.83 -4.22
C PRO A 16 16.62 2.38 -5.48
N PRO A 17 17.25 1.51 -6.30
CA PRO A 17 17.71 1.89 -7.63
C PRO A 17 16.61 2.58 -8.44
N ARG A 18 16.99 3.48 -9.36
CA ARG A 18 16.05 4.26 -10.17
C ARG A 18 15.03 3.36 -10.90
N GLU A 19 15.51 2.33 -11.58
CA GLU A 19 14.68 1.39 -12.35
C GLU A 19 13.62 0.72 -11.47
N VAL A 20 13.97 0.35 -10.24
CA VAL A 20 13.04 -0.21 -9.26
C VAL A 20 12.01 0.84 -8.85
N SER A 21 12.42 2.09 -8.60
CA SER A 21 11.49 3.17 -8.26
C SER A 21 10.50 3.47 -9.39
N ASP A 22 10.94 3.39 -10.65
CA ASP A 22 10.08 3.64 -11.81
C ASP A 22 9.08 2.50 -12.01
N ALA A 23 9.52 1.26 -11.87
CA ALA A 23 8.64 0.09 -11.89
C ALA A 23 7.59 0.14 -10.77
N LEU A 24 7.98 0.45 -9.52
CA LEU A 24 7.05 0.59 -8.41
C LEU A 24 6.01 1.70 -8.65
N ARG A 25 6.40 2.79 -9.32
CA ARG A 25 5.49 3.88 -9.66
C ARG A 25 4.47 3.45 -10.72
N ALA A 26 4.91 2.72 -11.74
CA ALA A 26 4.02 2.19 -12.77
C ALA A 26 3.00 1.21 -12.17
N GLU A 27 3.45 0.27 -11.33
CA GLU A 27 2.57 -0.70 -10.67
C GLU A 27 1.57 -0.04 -9.72
N ALA A 28 2.01 0.98 -8.97
CA ALA A 28 1.13 1.76 -8.09
C ALA A 28 0.05 2.50 -8.90
N ALA A 29 0.44 3.14 -10.02
CA ALA A 29 -0.47 3.85 -10.90
C ALA A 29 -1.50 2.90 -11.55
N ALA A 30 -1.06 1.72 -12.00
CA ALA A 30 -1.95 0.70 -12.56
C ALA A 30 -3.04 0.24 -11.58
N ARG A 31 -2.78 0.36 -10.28
CA ARG A 31 -3.72 0.00 -9.20
C ARG A 31 -4.45 1.21 -8.59
N GLY A 32 -4.24 2.42 -9.12
CA GLY A 32 -4.83 3.64 -8.56
C GLY A 32 -4.32 3.99 -7.16
N LEU A 33 -3.15 3.49 -6.76
CA LEU A 33 -2.55 3.72 -5.45
C LEU A 33 -1.44 4.76 -5.52
N SER A 34 -1.24 5.50 -4.42
CA SER A 34 -0.02 6.30 -4.29
C SER A 34 1.18 5.38 -4.06
N LEU A 35 2.36 5.77 -4.55
CA LEU A 35 3.60 5.00 -4.39
C LEU A 35 3.86 4.64 -2.92
N SER A 36 3.68 5.59 -2.00
CA SER A 36 3.88 5.35 -0.57
C SER A 36 2.88 4.35 0.01
N GLN A 37 1.64 4.32 -0.49
CA GLN A 37 0.66 3.31 -0.05
C GLN A 37 1.00 1.93 -0.61
N TYR A 38 1.33 1.87 -1.90
CA TYR A 38 1.73 0.63 -2.58
C TYR A 38 2.94 -0.02 -1.89
N VAL A 39 4.00 0.76 -1.62
CA VAL A 39 5.20 0.26 -0.94
C VAL A 39 4.91 -0.16 0.50
N ALA A 40 4.11 0.62 1.25
CA ALA A 40 3.72 0.24 2.61
C ALA A 40 2.96 -1.09 2.65
N ASP A 41 2.04 -1.30 1.69
CA ASP A 41 1.27 -2.54 1.60
C ASP A 41 2.17 -3.72 1.18
N LEU A 42 3.08 -3.52 0.22
CA LEU A 42 4.07 -4.54 -0.16
C LEU A 42 4.93 -4.96 1.05
N LEU A 43 5.39 -4.01 1.86
CA LEU A 43 6.15 -4.31 3.07
C LEU A 43 5.32 -5.11 4.08
N ALA A 44 4.07 -4.71 4.31
CA ALA A 44 3.16 -5.43 5.21
C ALA A 44 2.92 -6.87 4.76
N ILE A 45 2.67 -7.08 3.46
CA ILE A 45 2.50 -8.41 2.87
C ILE A 45 3.80 -9.23 2.99
N HIS A 46 4.94 -8.63 2.66
CA HIS A 46 6.24 -9.29 2.68
C HIS A 46 6.61 -9.85 4.08
N ILE A 47 6.22 -9.15 5.14
CA ILE A 47 6.47 -9.58 6.53
C ILE A 47 5.34 -10.45 7.11
N GLY A 48 4.38 -10.88 6.28
CA GLY A 48 3.30 -11.78 6.70
C GLY A 48 2.16 -11.09 7.45
N ARG A 49 1.96 -9.78 7.26
CA ARG A 49 0.84 -8.99 7.82
C ARG A 49 -0.03 -8.35 6.74
N PRO A 50 -0.65 -9.15 5.84
CA PRO A 50 -1.54 -8.62 4.80
C PRO A 50 -2.77 -7.91 5.38
N ASP A 51 -3.16 -8.19 6.62
CA ASP A 51 -4.23 -7.52 7.36
C ASP A 51 -3.98 -6.02 7.58
N LEU A 52 -2.71 -5.58 7.53
CA LEU A 52 -2.32 -4.18 7.64
C LEU A 52 -2.29 -3.44 6.29
N ALA A 53 -2.36 -4.18 5.18
CA ALA A 53 -2.42 -3.59 3.85
C ALA A 53 -3.78 -2.93 3.62
N ARG A 54 -3.79 -1.74 2.99
CA ARG A 54 -5.03 -0.98 2.76
C ARG A 54 -5.48 -0.95 1.31
N GLY A 55 -4.55 -0.99 0.37
CA GLY A 55 -4.82 -0.91 -1.07
C GLY A 55 -4.58 -2.24 -1.79
N LEU A 56 -3.44 -2.89 -1.53
CA LEU A 56 -3.15 -4.23 -2.07
C LEU A 56 -3.82 -5.31 -1.23
N GLY A 57 -4.52 -6.25 -1.89
CA GLY A 57 -5.13 -7.42 -1.23
C GLY A 57 -6.60 -7.26 -0.82
N LYS A 58 -7.24 -6.12 -1.09
CA LYS A 58 -8.69 -5.91 -0.91
C LYS A 58 -9.53 -6.28 -2.14
N GLU A 59 -9.10 -7.29 -2.89
CA GLU A 59 -9.95 -7.89 -3.91
C GLU A 59 -10.88 -8.87 -3.18
N ASN A 60 -12.12 -8.45 -2.94
CA ASN A 60 -13.24 -9.27 -2.43
C ASN A 60 -13.28 -9.60 -0.93
N GLU A 61 -13.18 -8.62 -0.04
CA GLU A 61 -14.09 -8.67 1.13
C GLU A 61 -15.48 -8.31 0.60
N GLY A 62 -16.21 -9.32 0.17
CA GLY A 62 -17.61 -9.19 -0.21
C GLY A 62 -18.33 -8.43 0.90
N LEU A 63 -18.86 -7.25 0.55
CA LEU A 63 -19.88 -6.60 1.37
C LEU A 63 -20.87 -7.70 1.75
N PRO A 64 -21.16 -7.94 3.04
CA PRO A 64 -22.27 -8.82 3.38
C PRO A 64 -23.48 -8.23 2.65
N LEU A 65 -24.03 -8.97 1.70
CA LEU A 65 -25.33 -8.67 1.13
C LEU A 65 -26.25 -8.63 2.35
N ALA A 66 -26.63 -7.42 2.75
CA ALA A 66 -27.66 -7.24 3.75
C ALA A 66 -28.91 -7.92 3.17
N MET A 67 -29.28 -9.05 3.77
CA MET A 67 -30.57 -9.71 3.60
C MET A 67 -31.55 -9.13 4.60
#